data_AF-A0A318TRV1-F1
#
_entry.id   AF-A0A318TRV1-F1
#
_cell.length_a   1.000
_cell.length_b   1.000
_cell.length_c   1.000
_cell.angle_alpha   90.00
_cell.angle_beta   90.00
_cell.angle_gamma   90.00
#
_symmetry.space_group_name_H-M   'P 1'
#
loop_
_entity.id
_entity.type
_entity.pdbx_description
1 polymer ?
#
loop_
_entity_poly.entity_id
_entity_poly.type
_entity_poly.pdbx_seq_one_letter_code
_entity_poly.pdbx_strand_id
1 'polypeptide(L)'
;MIIPLFIVIGPSFADAEMYHVFPIVGHDVSGKEFYEGAKIICQGITNYIIISMIIPYMKNAKSVVRSSIWGFLVASMFVFSTVTICLAVFGEIKILDMYWPTLVLARMVHVPSELLSRVDAIFLIAWIFAVFTTVLSYYFMFVRGMAELFKTKKFQRISFIGIPIAMLIALIPQDTYELYRYIKNTAFIDIFLVIVYPILLLVIAKIRRKKGSAT
;
A
#
# COMPACT_ATOMS: atom_id res chain seq x y z
N MET A 1 -13.02 2.63 3.00
CA MET A 1 -12.37 1.90 1.89
C MET A 1 -13.03 0.55 1.62
N ILE A 2 -13.08 -0.37 2.60
CA ILE A 2 -13.64 -1.73 2.39
C ILE A 2 -15.10 -1.73 1.86
N ILE A 3 -15.99 -0.94 2.49
CA ILE A 3 -17.41 -0.88 2.11
C ILE A 3 -17.62 -0.41 0.66
N PRO A 4 -17.08 0.74 0.21
CA PRO A 4 -17.15 1.15 -1.19
C PRO A 4 -16.60 0.10 -2.16
N LEU A 5 -15.53 -0.57 -1.77
CA LEU A 5 -14.86 -1.55 -2.63
C LEU A 5 -15.73 -2.79 -2.85
N PHE A 6 -16.48 -3.24 -1.84
CA PHE A 6 -17.52 -4.25 -2.01
C PHE A 6 -18.65 -3.83 -2.94
N ILE A 7 -19.10 -2.57 -2.82
CA ILE A 7 -20.20 -2.03 -3.65
C ILE A 7 -19.78 -1.96 -5.12
N VAL A 8 -18.49 -1.70 -5.41
CA VAL A 8 -17.95 -1.71 -6.78
C VAL A 8 -17.78 -3.15 -7.28
N ILE A 9 -17.21 -4.03 -6.47
CA ILE A 9 -16.92 -5.42 -6.84
C ILE A 9 -18.19 -6.22 -7.14
N GLY A 10 -19.24 -6.10 -6.32
CA GLY A 10 -20.44 -6.93 -6.42
C GLY A 10 -21.12 -6.88 -7.79
N PRO A 11 -21.52 -5.70 -8.30
CA PRO A 11 -22.15 -5.55 -9.61
C PRO A 11 -21.21 -5.85 -10.77
N SER A 12 -19.91 -5.58 -10.61
CA SER A 12 -18.91 -5.78 -11.67
C SER A 12 -18.74 -7.25 -12.10
N PHE A 13 -19.20 -8.20 -11.28
CA PHE A 13 -19.25 -9.61 -11.67
C PHE A 13 -20.19 -9.88 -12.85
N ALA A 14 -21.20 -9.03 -13.08
CA ALA A 14 -22.11 -9.18 -14.21
C ALA A 14 -21.43 -8.86 -15.55
N ASP A 15 -20.49 -7.90 -15.54
CA ASP A 15 -19.74 -7.45 -16.72
C ASP A 15 -18.39 -8.19 -16.88
N ALA A 16 -18.10 -9.15 -16.00
CA ALA A 16 -16.83 -9.87 -15.97
C ALA A 16 -16.81 -10.99 -17.00
N GLU A 17 -15.96 -10.86 -18.00
CA GLU A 17 -15.72 -11.93 -18.97
C GLU A 17 -14.58 -12.83 -18.48
N MET A 18 -14.92 -14.05 -18.04
CA MET A 18 -13.98 -15.00 -17.47
C MET A 18 -12.83 -15.38 -18.43
N TYR A 19 -13.04 -15.26 -19.74
CA TYR A 19 -12.03 -15.52 -20.75
C TYR A 19 -10.81 -14.58 -20.61
N HIS A 20 -11.01 -13.32 -20.23
CA HIS A 20 -9.93 -12.35 -20.04
C HIS A 20 -9.00 -12.68 -18.85
N VAL A 21 -9.44 -13.53 -17.93
CA VAL A 21 -8.63 -13.95 -16.77
C VAL A 21 -7.64 -15.05 -17.17
N PHE A 22 -7.87 -15.71 -18.32
CA PHE A 22 -6.96 -16.71 -18.85
C PHE A 22 -6.03 -16.10 -19.91
N PRO A 23 -4.74 -16.52 -19.96
CA PRO A 23 -4.09 -17.50 -19.08
C PRO A 23 -3.64 -16.91 -17.74
N ILE A 24 -3.86 -17.63 -16.63
CA ILE A 24 -3.52 -17.21 -15.25
C ILE A 24 -2.02 -16.90 -15.08
N VAL A 25 -1.17 -17.60 -15.85
CA VAL A 25 0.29 -17.47 -15.77
C VAL A 25 0.79 -16.37 -16.72
N GLY A 26 0.01 -15.95 -17.72
CA GLY A 26 0.45 -15.08 -18.81
C GLY A 26 1.04 -15.86 -19.99
N HIS A 27 1.07 -15.24 -21.17
CA HIS A 27 1.77 -15.76 -22.34
C HIS A 27 3.26 -15.43 -22.26
N ASP A 28 4.13 -16.43 -22.32
CA ASP A 28 5.61 -16.30 -22.37
C ASP A 28 6.24 -15.42 -21.28
N VAL A 29 5.74 -15.53 -20.03
CA VAL A 29 6.24 -14.75 -18.89
C VAL A 29 7.76 -14.89 -18.75
N SER A 30 8.46 -13.77 -18.92
CA SER A 30 9.86 -13.72 -18.59
C SER A 30 10.00 -13.69 -17.06
N GLY A 31 10.94 -14.45 -16.49
CA GLY A 31 11.21 -14.38 -15.04
C GLY A 31 11.51 -12.96 -14.52
N LYS A 32 11.92 -12.06 -15.43
CA LYS A 32 12.08 -10.62 -15.15
C LYS A 32 10.75 -9.92 -14.88
N GLU A 33 9.70 -10.21 -15.64
CA GLU A 33 8.37 -9.59 -15.48
C GLU A 33 7.72 -10.03 -14.18
N PHE A 34 7.86 -11.32 -13.83
CA PHE A 34 7.42 -11.84 -12.55
C PHE A 34 8.12 -11.12 -11.38
N TYR A 35 9.43 -10.89 -11.49
CA TYR A 35 10.19 -10.14 -10.49
C TYR A 35 9.74 -8.67 -10.40
N GLU A 36 9.49 -8.00 -11.51
CA GLU A 36 8.97 -6.63 -11.53
C GLU A 36 7.60 -6.54 -10.84
N GLY A 37 6.68 -7.46 -11.12
CA GLY A 37 5.38 -7.54 -10.44
C GLY A 37 5.52 -7.80 -8.94
N ALA A 38 6.39 -8.74 -8.54
CA ALA A 38 6.67 -9.03 -7.14
C ALA A 38 7.21 -7.79 -6.39
N LYS A 39 8.10 -7.02 -7.01
CA LYS A 39 8.62 -5.77 -6.42
C LYS A 39 7.49 -4.77 -6.13
N ILE A 40 6.58 -4.57 -7.08
CA ILE A 40 5.43 -3.65 -6.91
C ILE A 40 4.55 -4.11 -5.75
N ILE A 41 4.26 -5.41 -5.65
CA ILE A 41 3.47 -5.96 -4.54
C ILE A 41 4.20 -5.76 -3.20
N CYS A 42 5.51 -6.00 -3.14
CA CYS A 42 6.30 -5.78 -1.94
C CYS A 42 6.23 -4.32 -1.46
N GLN A 43 6.22 -3.33 -2.37
CA GLN A 43 6.06 -1.92 -1.98
C GLN A 43 4.74 -1.68 -1.23
N GLY A 44 3.65 -2.36 -1.62
CA GLY A 44 2.36 -2.29 -0.94
C GLY A 44 2.39 -2.77 0.51
N ILE A 45 3.35 -3.64 0.87
CA ILE A 45 3.49 -4.21 2.21
C ILE A 45 4.20 -3.25 3.18
N THR A 46 4.92 -2.24 2.68
CA THR A 46 5.76 -1.31 3.46
C THR A 46 5.04 -0.61 4.61
N ASN A 47 3.70 -0.49 4.53
CA ASN A 47 2.86 0.01 5.63
C ASN A 47 3.02 -0.76 6.95
N TYR A 48 3.56 -1.99 6.94
CA TYR A 48 3.84 -2.75 8.15
C TYR A 48 4.82 -2.05 9.10
N ILE A 49 5.71 -1.19 8.59
CA ILE A 49 6.69 -0.48 9.41
C ILE A 49 5.96 0.50 10.35
N ILE A 50 4.86 1.11 9.91
CA ILE A 50 4.01 1.97 10.74
C ILE A 50 3.49 1.16 11.95
N ILE A 51 2.97 -0.05 11.69
CA ILE A 51 2.45 -0.94 12.75
C ILE A 51 3.55 -1.21 13.78
N SER A 52 4.77 -1.48 13.33
CA SER A 52 5.92 -1.76 14.21
C SER A 52 6.24 -0.60 15.18
N MET A 53 6.12 0.65 14.73
CA MET A 53 6.34 1.84 15.57
C MET A 53 5.22 2.07 16.59
N ILE A 54 4.02 1.53 16.34
CA ILE A 54 2.86 1.69 17.22
C ILE A 54 2.81 0.59 18.30
N ILE A 55 3.51 -0.54 18.12
CA ILE A 55 3.55 -1.65 19.09
C ILE A 55 3.78 -1.20 20.55
N PRO A 56 4.72 -0.28 20.87
CA PRO A 56 4.95 0.17 22.24
C PRO A 56 3.75 0.86 22.90
N TYR A 57 2.79 1.32 22.09
CA TYR A 57 1.56 2.00 22.54
C TYR A 57 0.38 1.05 22.67
N MET A 58 0.51 -0.20 22.25
CA MET A 58 -0.58 -1.16 22.27
C MET A 58 -0.69 -1.83 23.63
N LYS A 59 -1.92 -1.90 24.15
CA LYS A 59 -2.24 -2.58 25.43
C LYS A 59 -1.77 -4.04 25.46
N ASN A 60 -1.85 -4.74 24.32
CA ASN A 60 -1.49 -6.15 24.18
C ASN A 60 -0.49 -6.37 23.04
N ALA A 61 0.81 -6.13 23.30
CA ALA A 61 1.87 -6.34 22.31
C ALA A 61 1.96 -7.79 21.78
N LYS A 62 1.58 -8.79 22.59
CA LYS A 62 1.66 -10.21 22.20
C LYS A 62 0.66 -10.62 21.12
N SER A 63 -0.52 -9.99 21.06
CA SER A 63 -1.54 -10.31 20.05
C SER A 63 -1.32 -9.59 18.73
N VAL A 64 -0.40 -8.61 18.67
CA VAL A 64 -0.19 -7.77 17.48
C VAL A 64 0.14 -8.61 16.26
N VAL A 65 1.06 -9.57 16.38
CA VAL A 65 1.47 -10.42 15.25
C VAL A 65 0.26 -11.14 14.64
N ARG A 66 -0.58 -11.76 15.49
CA ARG A 66 -1.78 -12.47 15.03
C ARG A 66 -2.76 -11.52 14.36
N SER A 67 -3.05 -10.37 14.97
CA SER A 67 -3.97 -9.37 14.42
C SER A 67 -3.45 -8.78 13.10
N SER A 68 -2.14 -8.52 13.00
CA SER A 68 -1.50 -8.01 11.79
C SER A 68 -1.55 -9.03 10.65
N ILE A 69 -1.35 -10.32 10.92
CA ILE A 69 -1.48 -11.37 9.89
C ILE A 69 -2.91 -11.44 9.37
N TRP A 70 -3.92 -11.43 10.26
CA TRP A 70 -5.33 -11.40 9.84
C TRP A 70 -5.66 -10.16 9.02
N GLY A 71 -5.20 -8.98 9.45
CA GLY A 71 -5.40 -7.74 8.71
C GLY A 71 -4.75 -7.78 7.32
N PHE A 72 -3.52 -8.31 7.23
CA PHE A 72 -2.82 -8.49 5.96
C PHE A 72 -3.55 -9.44 5.02
N LEU A 73 -4.01 -10.59 5.53
CA LEU A 73 -4.69 -11.61 4.71
C LEU A 73 -6.02 -11.09 4.16
N VAL A 74 -6.79 -10.38 4.98
CA VAL A 74 -8.02 -9.71 4.54
C VAL A 74 -7.70 -8.65 3.48
N ALA A 75 -6.73 -7.76 3.72
CA ALA A 75 -6.35 -6.74 2.74
C ALA A 75 -5.87 -7.34 1.41
N SER A 76 -5.03 -8.38 1.47
CA SER A 76 -4.55 -9.10 0.29
C SER A 76 -5.69 -9.74 -0.49
N MET A 77 -6.70 -10.28 0.19
CA MET A 77 -7.88 -10.84 -0.46
C MET A 77 -8.67 -9.78 -1.24
N PHE A 78 -8.84 -8.57 -0.68
CA PHE A 78 -9.49 -7.45 -1.38
C PHE A 78 -8.70 -6.95 -2.58
N VAL A 79 -7.39 -6.79 -2.43
CA VAL A 79 -6.55 -6.35 -3.54
C VAL A 79 -6.58 -7.38 -4.66
N PHE A 80 -6.44 -8.66 -4.32
CA PHE A 80 -6.50 -9.75 -5.29
C PHE A 80 -7.85 -9.79 -6.03
N SER A 81 -8.98 -9.72 -5.31
CA SER A 81 -10.29 -9.72 -5.96
C SER A 81 -10.50 -8.51 -6.87
N THR A 82 -10.02 -7.32 -6.45
CA THR A 82 -10.09 -6.10 -7.25
C THR A 82 -9.32 -6.24 -8.57
N VAL A 83 -8.07 -6.75 -8.50
CA VAL A 83 -7.22 -6.93 -9.67
C VAL A 83 -7.85 -7.93 -10.64
N THR A 84 -8.33 -9.07 -10.14
CA THR A 84 -8.98 -10.09 -10.96
C THR A 84 -10.24 -9.58 -11.66
N ILE A 85 -11.08 -8.81 -10.96
CA ILE A 85 -12.29 -8.23 -11.56
C ILE A 85 -11.95 -7.17 -12.59
N CYS A 86 -10.99 -6.29 -12.30
CA CYS A 86 -10.53 -5.33 -13.30
C CYS A 86 -10.08 -6.08 -14.56
N LEU A 87 -9.26 -7.13 -14.40
CA LEU A 87 -8.77 -7.94 -15.52
C LEU A 87 -9.91 -8.58 -16.31
N ALA A 88 -10.90 -9.16 -15.61
CA ALA A 88 -12.06 -9.78 -16.25
C ALA A 88 -12.92 -8.79 -17.05
N VAL A 89 -13.10 -7.57 -16.54
CA VAL A 89 -13.97 -6.54 -17.16
C VAL A 89 -13.27 -5.81 -18.31
N PHE A 90 -12.00 -5.43 -18.15
CA PHE A 90 -11.30 -4.60 -19.12
C PHE A 90 -10.43 -5.37 -20.12
N GLY A 91 -10.02 -6.59 -19.78
CA GLY A 91 -9.04 -7.35 -20.54
C GLY A 91 -7.61 -6.84 -20.37
N GLU A 92 -6.65 -7.63 -20.85
CA GLU A 92 -5.21 -7.40 -20.65
C GLU A 92 -4.70 -6.10 -21.31
N ILE A 93 -5.19 -5.79 -22.51
CA ILE A 93 -4.68 -4.67 -23.31
C ILE A 93 -5.11 -3.33 -22.72
N LYS A 94 -6.40 -3.18 -22.40
CA LYS A 94 -6.96 -1.89 -21.97
C LYS A 94 -6.53 -1.51 -20.55
N ILE A 95 -6.21 -2.48 -19.69
CA ILE A 95 -5.74 -2.20 -18.33
C ILE A 95 -4.37 -1.54 -18.30
N LEU A 96 -3.49 -1.89 -19.24
CA LEU A 96 -2.13 -1.35 -19.25
C LEU A 96 -2.11 0.16 -19.53
N ASP A 97 -3.10 0.67 -20.25
CA ASP A 97 -3.26 2.10 -20.54
C ASP A 97 -3.99 2.86 -19.41
N MET A 98 -4.52 2.16 -18.40
CA MET A 98 -5.24 2.76 -17.28
C MET A 98 -4.37 2.81 -16.04
N TYR A 99 -4.02 4.01 -15.58
CA TYR A 99 -3.33 4.17 -14.30
C TYR A 99 -4.18 3.64 -13.13
N TRP A 100 -5.48 3.98 -13.08
CA TRP A 100 -6.36 3.75 -11.94
C TRP A 100 -7.60 2.91 -12.32
N PRO A 101 -7.41 1.63 -12.72
CA PRO A 101 -8.48 0.78 -13.28
C PRO A 101 -9.64 0.57 -12.32
N THR A 102 -9.38 0.46 -11.02
CA THR A 102 -10.43 0.32 -9.99
C THR A 102 -11.35 1.54 -9.92
N LEU A 103 -10.80 2.74 -10.16
CA LEU A 103 -11.61 3.95 -10.18
C LEU A 103 -12.43 4.04 -11.48
N VAL A 104 -11.88 3.60 -12.61
CA VAL A 104 -12.62 3.48 -13.87
C VAL A 104 -13.77 2.50 -13.70
N LEU A 105 -13.53 1.36 -13.08
CA LEU A 105 -14.56 0.37 -12.75
C LEU A 105 -15.66 0.97 -11.87
N ALA A 106 -15.28 1.71 -10.81
CA ALA A 106 -16.25 2.38 -9.94
C ALA A 106 -17.14 3.41 -10.67
N ARG A 107 -16.67 4.02 -11.75
CA ARG A 107 -17.48 4.91 -12.60
C ARG A 107 -18.42 4.17 -13.55
N MET A 108 -18.06 2.95 -13.96
CA MET A 108 -18.87 2.13 -14.87
C MET A 108 -20.00 1.40 -14.15
N VAL A 109 -19.86 1.13 -12.86
CA VAL A 109 -20.88 0.45 -12.06
C VAL A 109 -22.10 1.36 -11.87
N HIS A 110 -23.18 1.04 -12.58
CA HIS A 110 -24.49 1.66 -12.38
C HIS A 110 -25.35 0.76 -11.49
N VAL A 111 -25.52 1.15 -10.23
CA VAL A 111 -26.43 0.45 -9.32
C VAL A 111 -27.84 1.01 -9.51
N PRO A 112 -28.90 0.18 -9.61
CA PRO A 112 -30.26 0.63 -9.91
C PRO A 112 -30.92 1.58 -8.90
N SER A 113 -30.32 1.87 -7.74
CA SER A 113 -30.90 2.76 -6.74
C SER A 113 -30.43 4.21 -6.92
N GLU A 114 -31.36 5.18 -6.84
CA GLU A 114 -31.10 6.61 -7.10
C GLU A 114 -29.95 7.20 -6.25
N LEU A 115 -29.75 6.71 -5.02
CA LEU A 115 -28.63 7.11 -4.13
C LEU A 115 -27.29 6.45 -4.48
N LEU A 116 -27.28 5.32 -5.19
CA LEU A 116 -26.07 4.65 -5.69
C LEU A 116 -25.81 4.95 -7.17
N SER A 117 -26.52 5.91 -7.77
CA SER A 117 -26.19 6.43 -9.12
C SER A 117 -24.82 7.14 -9.17
N ARG A 118 -24.26 7.50 -8.01
CA ARG A 118 -22.97 8.17 -7.81
C ARG A 118 -22.01 7.35 -6.94
N VAL A 119 -21.91 6.04 -7.18
CA VAL A 119 -20.97 5.15 -6.46
C VAL A 119 -19.53 5.63 -6.58
N ASP A 120 -19.18 6.22 -7.73
CA ASP A 120 -17.89 6.84 -8.01
C ASP A 120 -17.51 7.92 -6.99
N ALA A 121 -18.45 8.80 -6.64
CA ALA A 121 -18.22 9.87 -5.66
C ALA A 121 -18.00 9.33 -4.24
N ILE A 122 -18.80 8.33 -3.83
CA ILE A 122 -18.66 7.68 -2.51
C ILE A 122 -17.31 6.97 -2.41
N PHE A 123 -16.92 6.26 -3.48
CA PHE A 123 -15.64 5.60 -3.58
C PHE A 123 -14.48 6.60 -3.47
N LEU A 124 -14.54 7.70 -4.24
CA LEU A 124 -13.55 8.77 -4.21
C LEU A 124 -13.38 9.38 -2.82
N ILE A 125 -14.47 9.72 -2.13
CA ILE A 125 -14.42 10.28 -0.77
C ILE A 125 -13.73 9.30 0.18
N ALA A 126 -14.16 8.04 0.18
CA ALA A 126 -13.57 7.02 1.04
C ALA A 126 -12.09 6.75 0.69
N TRP A 127 -11.71 6.93 -0.58
CA TRP A 127 -10.34 6.80 -1.03
C TRP A 127 -9.46 7.95 -0.56
N ILE A 128 -9.93 9.19 -0.71
CA ILE A 128 -9.26 10.38 -0.23
C ILE A 128 -8.95 10.23 1.26
N PHE A 129 -9.92 9.80 2.08
CA PHE A 129 -9.68 9.53 3.50
C PHE A 129 -8.61 8.46 3.76
N ALA A 130 -8.59 7.38 2.97
CA ALA A 130 -7.56 6.35 3.09
C ALA A 130 -6.16 6.86 2.70
N VAL A 131 -6.07 7.67 1.64
CA VAL A 131 -4.82 8.33 1.23
C VAL A 131 -4.33 9.26 2.33
N PHE A 132 -5.19 10.14 2.86
CA PHE A 132 -4.82 11.03 3.96
C PHE A 132 -4.37 10.27 5.21
N THR A 133 -5.05 9.18 5.56
CA THR A 133 -4.66 8.35 6.72
C THR A 133 -3.26 7.77 6.51
N THR A 134 -2.95 7.32 5.30
CA THR A 134 -1.64 6.77 4.94
C THR A 134 -0.56 7.85 4.99
N VAL A 135 -0.78 8.99 4.34
CA VAL A 135 0.13 10.14 4.33
C VAL A 135 0.41 10.63 5.76
N LEU A 136 -0.62 10.79 6.58
CA LEU A 136 -0.47 11.22 7.97
C LEU A 136 0.29 10.19 8.82
N SER A 137 0.09 8.89 8.56
CA SER A 137 0.80 7.83 9.26
C SER A 137 2.30 7.84 8.94
N TYR A 138 2.67 7.99 7.66
CA TYR A 138 4.07 8.16 7.25
C TYR A 138 4.67 9.46 7.79
N TYR A 139 3.90 10.55 7.77
CA TYR A 139 4.35 11.82 8.31
C TYR A 139 4.60 11.75 9.83
N PHE A 140 3.73 11.05 10.56
CA PHE A 140 3.93 10.77 11.97
C PHE A 140 5.22 9.97 12.22
N MET A 141 5.47 8.92 11.43
CA MET A 141 6.73 8.17 11.50
C MET A 141 7.94 9.05 11.23
N PHE A 142 7.89 9.91 10.21
CA PHE A 142 8.96 10.83 9.87
C PHE A 142 9.29 11.78 11.02
N VAL A 143 8.28 12.50 11.54
CA VAL A 143 8.46 13.47 12.64
C VAL A 143 9.07 12.78 13.86
N ARG A 144 8.60 11.57 14.17
CA ARG A 144 9.06 10.82 15.33
C ARG A 144 10.46 10.23 15.14
N GLY A 145 10.72 9.62 13.99
CA GLY A 145 12.05 9.08 13.66
C GLY A 145 13.12 10.17 13.68
N MET A 146 12.79 11.35 13.16
CA MET A 146 13.67 12.52 13.23
C MET A 146 13.86 13.01 14.67
N ALA A 147 12.80 13.05 15.47
CA ALA A 147 12.90 13.45 16.89
C ALA A 147 13.81 12.52 17.69
N GLU A 148 13.72 11.21 17.46
CA GLU A 148 14.59 10.21 18.09
C GLU A 148 16.03 10.32 17.59
N LEU A 149 16.24 10.53 16.29
CA LEU A 149 17.58 10.70 15.68
C LEU A 149 18.31 11.92 16.24
N PHE A 150 17.61 13.05 16.35
CA PHE A 150 18.15 14.30 16.91
C PHE A 150 18.03 14.39 18.44
N LYS A 151 17.53 13.33 19.11
CA LYS A 151 17.30 13.27 20.56
C LYS A 151 16.55 14.49 21.11
N THR A 152 15.59 15.00 20.34
CA THR A 152 14.85 16.22 20.66
C THR A 152 13.40 15.91 20.98
N LYS A 153 12.87 16.51 22.05
CA LYS A 153 11.44 16.41 22.40
C LYS A 153 10.57 17.42 21.66
N LYS A 154 11.16 18.24 20.78
CA LYS A 154 10.49 19.34 20.08
C LYS A 154 9.80 18.86 18.80
N PHE A 155 8.89 17.89 18.92
CA PHE A 155 8.13 17.33 17.80
C PHE A 155 7.42 18.40 16.96
N GLN A 156 6.90 19.45 17.60
CA GLN A 156 6.23 20.56 16.93
C GLN A 156 7.13 21.30 15.93
N ARG A 157 8.42 21.50 16.24
CA ARG A 157 9.35 22.19 15.33
C ARG A 157 9.70 21.32 14.13
N ILE A 158 9.94 20.03 14.36
CA ILE A 158 10.19 19.07 13.27
C ILE A 158 8.97 18.98 12.37
N SER A 159 7.77 18.92 12.95
CA SER A 159 6.52 18.92 12.19
C SER A 159 6.32 20.23 11.41
N PHE A 160 6.63 21.38 12.00
CA PHE A 160 6.46 22.67 11.31
C PHE A 160 7.41 22.81 10.10
N ILE A 161 8.65 22.32 10.22
CA ILE A 161 9.65 22.34 9.15
C ILE A 161 9.41 21.22 8.13
N GLY A 162 8.88 20.08 8.57
CA GLY A 162 8.63 18.91 7.72
C GLY A 162 7.53 19.13 6.68
N ILE A 163 6.48 19.88 7.01
CA ILE A 163 5.36 20.19 6.09
C ILE A 163 5.85 20.87 4.80
N PRO A 164 6.56 22.02 4.84
CA PRO A 164 7.00 22.68 3.62
C PRO A 164 7.99 21.82 2.83
N ILE A 165 8.85 21.04 3.49
CA ILE A 165 9.75 20.09 2.80
C ILE A 165 8.95 19.02 2.06
N ALA A 166 7.92 18.44 2.69
CA ALA A 166 7.05 17.46 2.06
C ALA A 166 6.31 18.06 0.85
N MET A 167 5.87 19.32 0.94
CA MET A 167 5.25 20.04 -0.18
C MET A 167 6.23 20.28 -1.34
N LEU A 168 7.48 20.66 -1.04
CA LEU A 168 8.51 20.84 -2.06
C LEU A 168 8.83 19.52 -2.78
N ILE A 169 8.87 18.41 -2.05
CA ILE A 169 9.07 17.07 -2.63
C ILE A 169 7.88 16.69 -3.54
N ALA A 170 6.66 17.03 -3.13
CA ALA A 170 5.47 16.77 -3.94
C ALA A 170 5.43 17.54 -5.27
N LEU A 171 6.21 18.62 -5.39
CA LEU A 171 6.36 19.43 -6.61
C LEU A 171 7.46 18.93 -7.56
N ILE A 172 8.25 17.93 -7.17
CA ILE A 172 9.32 17.36 -8.01
C ILE A 172 8.78 16.71 -9.29
N PRO A 173 7.81 15.77 -9.24
CA PRO A 173 7.30 15.17 -10.47
C PRO A 173 6.46 16.19 -11.25
N GLN A 174 6.82 16.43 -12.51
CA GLN A 174 6.13 17.40 -13.36
C GLN A 174 4.84 16.85 -13.96
N ASP A 175 4.78 15.53 -14.10
CA ASP A 175 3.64 14.81 -14.64
C ASP A 175 3.45 13.44 -13.96
N THR A 176 2.32 12.80 -14.29
CA THR A 176 1.94 11.49 -13.75
C THR A 176 2.94 10.40 -14.15
N TYR A 177 3.51 10.46 -15.36
CA TYR A 177 4.45 9.46 -15.84
C TYR A 177 5.77 9.52 -15.04
N GLU A 178 6.31 10.71 -14.81
CA GLU A 178 7.46 10.91 -13.93
C GLU A 178 7.19 10.45 -12.51
N LEU A 179 6.01 10.76 -11.96
CA LEU A 179 5.60 10.30 -10.62
C LEU A 179 5.72 8.77 -10.50
N TYR A 180 5.13 8.02 -11.45
CA TYR A 180 5.22 6.56 -11.44
C TYR A 180 6.64 6.04 -11.65
N ARG A 181 7.47 6.76 -12.41
CA ARG A 181 8.91 6.44 -12.55
C ARG A 181 9.65 6.59 -11.22
N TYR A 182 9.39 7.65 -10.46
CA TYR A 182 9.95 7.84 -9.13
C TYR A 182 9.50 6.75 -8.15
N ILE A 183 8.20 6.44 -8.12
CA ILE A 183 7.64 5.37 -7.27
C ILE A 183 8.28 4.02 -7.58
N LYS A 184 8.48 3.70 -8.87
CA LYS A 184 9.14 2.45 -9.27
C LYS A 184 10.60 2.40 -8.83
N ASN A 185 11.30 3.54 -8.86
CA ASN A 185 12.70 3.62 -8.44
C ASN A 185 12.87 3.48 -6.91
N THR A 186 11.90 3.94 -6.12
CA THR A 186 11.93 3.77 -4.65
C THR A 186 11.69 2.33 -4.21
N ALA A 187 11.24 1.44 -5.09
CA ALA A 187 10.99 0.03 -4.77
C ALA A 187 12.21 -0.69 -4.16
N PHE A 188 13.42 -0.34 -4.60
CA PHE A 188 14.64 -0.90 -4.02
C PHE A 188 14.83 -0.50 -2.55
N ILE A 189 14.48 0.74 -2.19
CA ILE A 189 14.55 1.25 -0.83
C ILE A 189 13.51 0.54 0.04
N ASP A 190 12.29 0.37 -0.49
CA ASP A 190 11.21 -0.33 0.20
C ASP A 190 11.60 -1.78 0.51
N ILE A 191 12.14 -2.50 -0.48
CA ILE A 191 12.62 -3.89 -0.30
C ILE A 191 13.74 -3.95 0.75
N PHE A 192 14.67 -3.01 0.73
CA PHE A 192 15.73 -2.92 1.72
C PHE A 192 15.14 -2.73 3.14
N LEU A 193 14.16 -1.84 3.30
CA LEU A 193 13.51 -1.61 4.59
C LEU A 193 12.64 -2.79 5.05
N VAL A 194 11.97 -3.48 4.13
CA VAL A 194 11.05 -4.58 4.45
C VAL A 194 11.80 -5.88 4.77
N ILE A 195 12.85 -6.19 4.01
CA ILE A 195 13.53 -7.48 4.06
C ILE A 195 14.89 -7.35 4.74
N VAL A 196 15.74 -6.46 4.26
CA VAL A 196 17.14 -6.39 4.70
C VAL A 196 17.23 -5.86 6.13
N TYR A 197 16.48 -4.82 6.47
CA TYR A 197 16.53 -4.22 7.81
C TYR A 197 16.11 -5.19 8.94
N PRO A 198 14.98 -5.94 8.86
CA PRO A 198 14.65 -6.94 9.87
C PRO A 198 15.67 -8.08 9.96
N ILE A 199 16.22 -8.55 8.83
CA ILE A 199 17.25 -9.60 8.82
C ILE A 199 18.52 -9.11 9.53
N LEU A 200 18.97 -7.89 9.24
CA LEU A 200 20.10 -7.28 9.92
C LEU A 200 19.85 -7.18 11.43
N LEU A 201 18.67 -6.71 11.85
CA LEU A 201 18.29 -6.66 13.26
C LEU A 201 18.29 -8.05 13.91
N LEU A 202 17.79 -9.08 13.23
CA LEU A 202 17.80 -10.46 13.73
C LEU A 202 19.22 -11.00 13.88
N VAL A 203 20.10 -10.73 12.90
CA VAL A 203 21.52 -11.11 12.97
C VAL A 203 22.20 -10.43 14.16
N ILE A 204 22.03 -9.11 14.31
CA ILE A 204 22.56 -8.34 15.43
C ILE A 204 22.01 -8.86 16.77
N ALA A 205 20.71 -9.13 16.85
CA ALA A 205 20.07 -9.68 18.05
C ALA A 205 20.64 -11.05 18.41
N LYS A 206 20.86 -11.93 17.44
CA LYS A 206 21.46 -13.26 17.66
C LYS A 206 22.92 -13.16 18.13
N ILE A 207 23.70 -12.24 17.57
CA ILE A 207 25.08 -11.97 17.99
C ILE A 207 25.12 -11.38 19.41
N ARG A 208 24.22 -10.44 19.74
CA ARG A 208 24.12 -9.82 21.08
C ARG A 208 23.60 -10.79 22.14
N ARG A 209 22.64 -11.68 21.81
CA ARG A 209 22.16 -12.72 22.74
C ARG A 209 23.25 -13.70 23.14
N LYS A 210 24.21 -14.00 22.26
CA LYS A 210 25.42 -14.77 22.61
C LYS A 210 26.35 -14.03 23.58
N LYS A 211 26.29 -12.69 23.67
CA LYS A 211 27.06 -11.88 24.63
C LYS A 211 26.31 -11.59 25.95
N GLY A 212 24.98 -11.76 25.99
CA GLY A 212 24.15 -11.49 27.17
C GLY A 212 23.75 -12.72 28.00
N SER A 213 24.32 -13.90 27.72
CA SER A 213 24.19 -15.10 28.56
C SER A 213 25.44 -15.34 29.41
N ALA A 214 26.16 -14.26 29.71
CA ALA A 214 27.34 -14.23 30.57
C ALA A 214 27.19 -13.09 31.59
N THR A 215 26.04 -13.02 32.27
CA THR A 215 25.88 -12.54 33.66
C THR A 215 24.48 -12.84 34.15
#